data_AF-A0A5N4D8F8-F1
#
_entry.id   AF-A0A5N4D8F8-F1
#
_cell.length_a   1.000
_cell.length_b   1.000
_cell.length_c   1.000
_cell.angle_alpha   90.00
_cell.angle_beta   90.00
_cell.angle_gamma   90.00
#
_symmetry.space_group_name_H-M   'P 1'
#
loop_
_entity.id
_entity.type
_entity.pdbx_description
1 polymer ?
#
loop_
_entity_poly.entity_id
_entity_poly.type
_entity_poly.pdbx_seq_one_letter_code
_entity_poly.pdbx_strand_id
1 'polypeptide(L)'
;MDIEKVNSMDFREFVDVFGNVIERCPLIAAAVWSQRPFSNLEDLEKHFFAFIDALPLSGREGILRCHPDLAGPELQRGTLTPESQREQSGAGLMNLGAAERLRLAELNARYQARFGFPFVLAARLSDREAVPRELARRLRCLRAQELSTAMDEVKKIGRLRLADLLGSDFPKP
;
A
#
# COMPACT_ATOMS: atom_id res chain seq x y z
N MET A 1 17.75 6.16 -8.24
CA MET A 1 17.77 5.43 -9.53
C MET A 1 17.11 6.34 -10.56
N ASP A 2 17.71 6.55 -11.72
CA ASP A 2 17.11 7.39 -12.77
C ASP A 2 16.19 6.60 -13.71
N ILE A 3 15.42 7.31 -14.54
CA ILE A 3 14.44 6.68 -15.43
C ILE A 3 15.09 5.92 -16.58
N GLU A 4 16.29 6.32 -17.02
CA GLU A 4 17.03 5.62 -18.07
C GLU A 4 17.48 4.23 -17.60
N LYS A 5 17.94 4.11 -16.35
CA LYS A 5 18.22 2.82 -15.73
C LYS A 5 16.95 1.96 -15.66
N VAL A 6 15.81 2.53 -15.30
CA VAL A 6 14.52 1.81 -15.29
C VAL A 6 14.15 1.31 -16.69
N ASN A 7 14.31 2.16 -17.71
CA ASN A 7 13.99 1.82 -19.10
C ASN A 7 14.90 0.75 -19.69
N SER A 8 16.12 0.59 -19.18
CA SER A 8 17.08 -0.44 -19.63
C SER A 8 16.96 -1.78 -18.91
N MET A 9 16.15 -1.89 -17.85
CA MET A 9 15.94 -3.15 -17.13
C MET A 9 15.30 -4.21 -18.02
N ASP A 10 15.81 -5.44 -17.93
CA ASP A 10 15.07 -6.59 -18.46
C ASP A 10 13.81 -6.87 -17.60
N PHE A 11 12.96 -7.77 -18.07
CA PHE A 11 11.70 -8.10 -17.39
C PHE A 11 11.91 -8.58 -15.95
N ARG A 12 12.93 -9.41 -15.74
CA ARG A 12 13.20 -10.01 -14.44
C ARG A 12 13.72 -8.95 -13.47
N GLU A 13 14.71 -8.16 -13.88
CA GLU A 13 15.25 -7.07 -13.07
C GLU A 13 14.14 -6.08 -12.69
N PHE A 14 13.27 -5.71 -13.62
CA PHE A 14 12.17 -4.79 -13.33
C PHE A 14 11.17 -5.37 -12.33
N VAL A 15 10.77 -6.64 -12.48
CA VAL A 15 9.85 -7.28 -11.53
C VAL A 15 10.51 -7.47 -10.16
N ASP A 16 11.80 -7.79 -10.11
CA ASP A 16 12.54 -7.94 -8.85
C ASP A 16 12.63 -6.60 -8.09
N VAL A 17 12.79 -5.47 -8.80
CA VAL A 17 12.88 -4.13 -8.20
C VAL A 17 11.51 -3.53 -7.86
N PHE A 18 10.54 -3.64 -8.77
CA PHE A 18 9.24 -2.95 -8.66
C PHE A 18 8.09 -3.86 -8.21
N GLY A 19 8.34 -5.17 -8.07
CA GLY A 19 7.30 -6.18 -7.82
C GLY A 19 6.54 -6.01 -6.51
N ASN A 20 7.09 -5.28 -5.54
CA ASN A 20 6.41 -4.96 -4.29
C ASN A 20 6.03 -3.47 -4.17
N VAL A 21 5.97 -2.71 -5.27
CA VAL A 21 5.41 -1.34 -5.26
C VAL A 21 3.95 -1.36 -4.80
N ILE A 22 3.19 -2.35 -5.25
CA ILE A 22 1.88 -2.67 -4.70
C ILE A 22 2.04 -3.96 -3.91
N GLU A 23 1.66 -3.92 -2.63
CA GLU A 23 1.94 -4.99 -1.67
C GLU A 23 1.52 -6.37 -2.21
N ARG A 24 2.52 -7.27 -2.33
CA ARG A 24 2.38 -8.66 -2.79
C ARG A 24 1.69 -8.82 -4.14
N CYS A 25 1.77 -7.79 -5.00
CA CYS A 25 1.14 -7.77 -6.31
C CYS A 25 2.18 -7.60 -7.45
N PRO A 26 3.16 -8.52 -7.61
CA PRO A 26 4.21 -8.39 -8.63
C PRO A 26 3.68 -8.43 -10.07
N LEU A 27 2.48 -8.98 -10.26
CA LEU A 27 1.77 -8.96 -11.55
C LEU A 27 1.60 -7.54 -12.10
N ILE A 28 1.40 -6.55 -11.24
CA ILE A 28 1.20 -5.16 -11.68
C ILE A 28 2.50 -4.62 -12.28
N ALA A 29 3.64 -4.84 -11.62
CA ALA A 29 4.95 -4.47 -12.17
C ALA A 29 5.25 -5.21 -13.48
N ALA A 30 4.95 -6.52 -13.54
CA ALA A 30 5.12 -7.32 -14.75
C ALA A 30 4.30 -6.78 -15.94
N ALA A 31 3.05 -6.36 -15.70
CA ALA A 31 2.21 -5.76 -16.73
C ALA A 31 2.73 -4.37 -17.15
N VAL A 32 3.12 -3.53 -16.19
CA VAL A 32 3.64 -2.18 -16.44
C VAL A 32 4.93 -2.21 -17.25
N TRP A 33 5.82 -3.19 -17.03
CA TRP A 33 7.08 -3.33 -17.79
C TRP A 33 6.90 -3.32 -19.31
N SER A 34 5.77 -3.84 -19.81
CA SER A 34 5.45 -3.91 -21.24
C SER A 34 5.09 -2.55 -21.86
N GLN A 35 4.95 -1.50 -21.04
CA GLN A 35 4.56 -0.15 -21.45
C GLN A 35 5.74 0.83 -21.52
N ARG A 36 6.96 0.34 -21.33
CA ARG A 36 8.19 1.11 -21.50
C ARG A 36 8.39 1.57 -22.96
N PRO A 37 9.15 2.65 -23.19
CA PRO A 37 9.87 3.45 -22.19
C PRO A 37 8.97 4.44 -21.46
N PHE A 38 9.33 4.75 -20.21
CA PHE A 38 8.70 5.80 -19.40
C PHE A 38 9.50 7.10 -19.48
N SER A 39 8.81 8.23 -19.51
CA SER A 39 9.44 9.55 -19.61
C SER A 39 10.02 10.06 -18.28
N ASN A 40 9.38 9.76 -17.15
CA ASN A 40 9.82 10.14 -15.81
C ASN A 40 9.07 9.30 -14.73
N LEU A 41 9.32 9.60 -13.45
CA LEU A 41 8.66 8.94 -12.32
C LEU A 41 7.13 9.10 -12.35
N GLU A 42 6.61 10.27 -12.69
CA GLU A 42 5.17 10.53 -12.76
C GLU A 42 4.50 9.68 -13.84
N ASP A 43 5.18 9.49 -14.97
CA ASP A 43 4.72 8.64 -16.06
C ASP A 43 4.72 7.15 -15.67
N LEU A 44 5.79 6.67 -15.04
CA LEU A 44 5.82 5.31 -14.46
C LEU A 44 4.66 5.09 -13.46
N GLU A 45 4.43 6.05 -12.57
CA GLU A 45 3.34 6.01 -11.60
C GLU A 45 1.97 5.93 -12.28
N LYS A 46 1.73 6.74 -13.32
CA LYS A 46 0.50 6.73 -14.11
C LYS A 46 0.22 5.33 -14.67
N HIS A 47 1.23 4.62 -15.16
CA HIS A 47 1.07 3.27 -15.68
C HIS A 47 0.66 2.25 -14.60
N PHE A 48 1.25 2.32 -13.40
CA PHE A 48 0.83 1.50 -12.26
C PHE A 48 -0.63 1.76 -11.88
N PHE A 49 -1.03 3.04 -11.79
CA PHE A 49 -2.36 3.39 -11.32
C PHE A 49 -3.44 3.15 -12.37
N ALA A 50 -3.13 3.36 -13.65
CA ALA A 50 -4.02 3.02 -14.76
C ALA A 50 -4.33 1.52 -14.80
N PHE A 51 -3.32 0.67 -14.55
CA PHE A 51 -3.55 -0.78 -14.45
C PHE A 51 -4.53 -1.12 -13.32
N ILE A 52 -4.33 -0.53 -12.14
CA ILE A 52 -5.21 -0.74 -10.97
C ILE A 52 -6.64 -0.26 -11.25
N ASP A 53 -6.79 0.90 -11.89
CA ASP A 53 -8.10 1.50 -12.19
C ASP A 53 -8.89 0.72 -13.24
N ALA A 54 -8.19 0.07 -14.16
CA ALA A 54 -8.79 -0.80 -15.17
C ALA A 54 -9.27 -2.15 -14.60
N LEU A 55 -8.87 -2.53 -13.38
CA LEU A 55 -9.29 -3.80 -12.80
C LEU A 55 -10.79 -3.82 -12.48
N PRO A 56 -11.44 -5.00 -12.65
CA PRO A 56 -12.79 -5.20 -12.13
C PRO A 56 -12.79 -5.03 -10.61
N LEU A 57 -13.99 -4.81 -10.06
CA LEU A 57 -14.21 -4.63 -8.62
C LEU A 57 -13.48 -5.70 -7.77
N SER A 58 -13.62 -6.97 -8.16
CA SER A 58 -12.99 -8.10 -7.47
C SER A 58 -11.47 -8.06 -7.51
N GLY A 59 -10.87 -7.53 -8.58
CA GLY A 59 -9.42 -7.35 -8.70
C GLY A 59 -8.91 -6.27 -7.76
N ARG A 60 -9.61 -5.14 -7.66
CA ARG A 60 -9.31 -4.07 -6.71
C ARG A 60 -9.43 -4.54 -5.26
N GLU A 61 -10.51 -5.25 -4.92
CA GLU A 61 -10.64 -5.87 -3.60
C GLU A 61 -9.55 -6.93 -3.35
N GLY A 62 -9.11 -7.66 -4.39
CA GLY A 62 -7.99 -8.59 -4.33
C GLY A 62 -6.68 -7.92 -3.90
N ILE A 63 -6.36 -6.76 -4.48
CA ILE A 63 -5.19 -5.96 -4.08
C ILE A 63 -5.27 -5.57 -2.60
N LEU A 64 -6.44 -5.13 -2.13
CA LEU A 64 -6.62 -4.80 -0.72
C LEU A 64 -6.37 -6.01 0.19
N ARG A 65 -6.84 -7.20 -0.20
CA ARG A 65 -6.63 -8.45 0.55
C ARG A 65 -5.18 -8.92 0.57
N CYS A 66 -4.33 -8.43 -0.34
CA CYS A 66 -2.89 -8.68 -0.29
C CYS A 66 -2.18 -7.87 0.80
N HIS A 67 -2.78 -6.78 1.29
CA HIS A 67 -2.15 -5.94 2.31
C HIS A 67 -2.26 -6.57 3.71
N PRO A 68 -1.18 -6.52 4.51
CA PRO A 68 -1.24 -6.96 5.90
C PRO A 68 -2.02 -5.96 6.76
N ASP A 69 -2.70 -6.46 7.78
CA ASP A 69 -3.36 -5.61 8.78
C ASP A 69 -2.35 -4.68 9.49
N LEU A 70 -2.76 -3.44 9.73
CA LEU A 70 -2.00 -2.50 10.57
C LEU A 70 -1.98 -2.99 12.02
N ALA A 71 -0.77 -3.14 12.58
CA ALA A 71 -0.48 -3.78 13.87
C ALA A 71 -1.06 -5.20 14.02
N GLY A 72 -1.27 -5.89 12.90
CA GLY A 72 -1.86 -7.21 12.85
C GLY A 72 -0.91 -8.37 13.19
N PRO A 73 -1.37 -9.61 13.00
CA PRO A 73 -0.61 -10.81 13.33
C PRO A 73 0.73 -10.93 12.61
N GLU A 74 0.84 -10.41 11.38
CA GLU A 74 2.08 -10.43 10.60
C GLU A 74 3.17 -9.52 11.20
N LEU A 75 2.79 -8.35 11.71
CA LEU A 75 3.71 -7.47 12.44
C LEU A 75 4.21 -8.18 13.71
N GLN A 76 3.31 -8.84 14.45
CA GLN A 76 3.64 -9.54 15.70
C GLN A 76 4.57 -10.74 15.47
N ARG A 77 4.41 -11.44 14.35
CA ARG A 77 5.26 -12.57 13.95
C ARG A 77 6.55 -12.15 13.24
N GLY A 78 6.70 -10.88 12.89
CA GLY A 78 7.83 -10.39 12.10
C GLY A 78 7.85 -10.92 10.67
N THR A 79 6.68 -11.16 10.05
CA THR A 79 6.54 -11.71 8.69
C THR A 79 6.07 -10.69 7.66
N LEU A 80 6.12 -9.39 8.00
CA LEU A 80 5.83 -8.31 7.05
C LEU A 80 6.86 -8.29 5.91
N THR A 81 6.44 -7.79 4.76
CA THR A 81 7.41 -7.39 3.72
C THR A 81 8.31 -6.27 4.24
N PRO A 82 9.54 -6.12 3.71
CA PRO A 82 10.44 -5.05 4.11
C PRO A 82 9.79 -3.66 4.03
N GLU A 83 8.99 -3.40 2.99
CA GLU A 83 8.25 -2.15 2.80
C GLU A 83 7.20 -1.94 3.90
N SER A 84 6.30 -2.91 4.11
CA SER A 84 5.27 -2.81 5.16
C SER A 84 5.87 -2.71 6.55
N GLN A 85 7.01 -3.37 6.80
CA GLN A 85 7.75 -3.22 8.04
C GLN A 85 8.19 -1.77 8.24
N ARG A 86 8.87 -1.16 7.27
CA ARG A 86 9.31 0.26 7.35
C ARG A 86 8.12 1.21 7.53
N GLU A 87 7.03 0.98 6.80
CA GLU A 87 5.82 1.81 6.86
C GLU A 87 5.15 1.78 8.23
N GLN A 88 4.94 0.59 8.79
CA GLN A 88 4.31 0.46 10.11
C GLN A 88 5.23 0.91 11.25
N SER A 89 6.55 0.72 11.12
CA SER A 89 7.53 1.30 12.05
C SER A 89 7.47 2.82 12.06
N GLY A 90 7.45 3.45 10.87
CA GLY A 90 7.40 4.91 10.73
C GLY A 90 6.14 5.55 11.34
N ALA A 91 5.02 4.82 11.32
CA ALA A 91 3.76 5.25 11.95
C ALA A 91 3.70 4.99 13.47
N GLY A 92 4.74 4.41 14.07
CA GLY A 92 4.79 4.10 15.51
C GLY A 92 3.96 2.86 15.92
N LEU A 93 3.52 2.03 14.96
CA LEU A 93 2.65 0.89 15.23
C LEU A 93 3.38 -0.31 15.85
N MET A 94 4.71 -0.34 15.80
CA MET A 94 5.50 -1.36 16.49
C MET A 94 5.54 -1.20 18.01
N ASN A 95 5.35 0.03 18.51
CA ASN A 95 5.54 0.39 19.91
C ASN A 95 4.21 0.62 20.66
N LEU A 96 3.14 -0.02 20.19
CA LEU A 96 1.83 0.05 20.85
C LEU A 96 1.86 -0.64 22.21
N GLY A 97 1.08 -0.14 23.17
CA GLY A 97 0.77 -0.86 24.41
C GLY A 97 -0.20 -2.02 24.16
N ALA A 98 -0.39 -2.88 25.16
CA ALA A 98 -1.31 -4.02 25.07
C ALA A 98 -2.77 -3.57 24.80
N ALA A 99 -3.23 -2.53 25.48
CA ALA A 99 -4.58 -2.00 25.31
C ALA A 99 -4.82 -1.40 23.91
N GLU A 100 -3.83 -0.71 23.34
CA GLU A 100 -3.93 -0.14 22.00
C GLU A 100 -3.91 -1.21 20.92
N ARG A 101 -3.07 -2.24 21.08
CA ARG A 101 -3.07 -3.41 20.20
C ARG A 101 -4.42 -4.10 20.21
N LEU A 102 -5.00 -4.32 21.39
CA LEU A 102 -6.32 -4.94 21.50
C LEU A 102 -7.40 -4.09 20.80
N ARG A 103 -7.42 -2.79 21.07
CA ARG A 103 -8.36 -1.85 20.42
C ARG A 103 -8.23 -1.86 18.90
N LEU A 104 -7.00 -1.84 18.39
CA LEU A 104 -6.77 -1.83 16.94
C LEU A 104 -7.13 -3.18 16.30
N ALA A 105 -6.86 -4.30 16.99
CA ALA A 105 -7.29 -5.63 16.54
C ALA A 105 -8.81 -5.76 16.46
N GLU A 106 -9.55 -5.28 17.46
CA GLU A 106 -11.02 -5.26 17.43
C GLU A 106 -11.56 -4.40 16.29
N LEU A 107 -10.93 -3.24 16.05
CA LEU A 107 -11.28 -2.35 14.95
C LEU A 107 -11.03 -3.01 13.59
N ASN A 108 -9.85 -3.60 13.37
CA ASN A 108 -9.52 -4.36 12.15
C ASN A 108 -10.54 -5.50 11.93
N ALA A 109 -10.88 -6.26 12.97
CA ALA A 109 -11.85 -7.35 12.86
C ALA A 109 -13.24 -6.86 12.42
N ARG A 110 -13.73 -5.76 13.01
CA ARG A 110 -15.00 -5.13 12.62
C ARG A 110 -14.96 -4.60 11.19
N TYR A 111 -13.83 -4.01 10.78
CA TYR A 111 -13.64 -3.49 9.44
C TYR A 111 -13.67 -4.63 8.40
N GLN A 112 -12.89 -5.68 8.64
CA GLN A 112 -12.85 -6.88 7.81
C GLN A 112 -14.23 -7.53 7.69
N ALA A 113 -14.98 -7.66 8.80
CA ALA A 113 -16.33 -8.23 8.78
C ALA A 113 -17.32 -7.40 7.95
N ARG A 114 -17.18 -6.06 7.94
CA ARG A 114 -18.07 -5.16 7.20
C ARG A 114 -17.73 -5.08 5.71
N PHE A 115 -16.44 -4.97 5.38
CA PHE A 115 -16.00 -4.65 4.03
C PHE A 115 -15.36 -5.86 3.31
N GLY A 116 -14.98 -6.92 4.01
CA GLY A 116 -14.42 -8.13 3.40
C GLY A 116 -13.03 -7.93 2.77
N PHE A 117 -12.31 -6.89 3.19
CA PHE A 117 -10.92 -6.61 2.87
C PHE A 117 -10.25 -5.83 4.03
N PRO A 118 -8.92 -5.91 4.18
CA PRO A 118 -8.17 -5.26 5.27
C PRO A 118 -8.30 -3.74 5.26
N PHE A 119 -8.12 -3.13 6.44
CA PHE A 119 -8.02 -1.68 6.53
C PHE A 119 -6.67 -1.21 5.99
N VAL A 120 -6.69 -0.54 4.83
CA VAL A 120 -5.50 0.02 4.20
C VAL A 120 -5.46 1.53 4.40
N LEU A 121 -4.32 2.02 4.89
CA LEU A 121 -3.99 3.44 5.09
C LEU A 121 -2.50 3.64 4.84
N ALA A 122 -2.11 4.71 4.17
CA ALA A 122 -0.72 5.09 3.95
C ALA A 122 -0.05 5.46 5.28
N ALA A 123 0.46 4.46 5.99
CA ALA A 123 0.97 4.59 7.35
C ALA A 123 2.05 5.66 7.51
N ARG A 124 2.92 5.84 6.50
CA ARG A 124 3.96 6.89 6.47
C ARG A 124 3.42 8.33 6.47
N LEU A 125 2.15 8.52 6.07
CA LEU A 125 1.45 9.81 6.07
C LEU A 125 0.47 9.92 7.23
N SER A 126 0.63 9.07 8.24
CA SER A 126 -0.24 8.97 9.40
C SER A 126 0.61 8.80 10.67
N ASP A 127 -0.06 8.80 11.81
CA ASP A 127 0.54 8.55 13.09
C ASP A 127 -0.27 7.53 13.90
N ARG A 128 0.29 7.13 15.04
CA ARG A 128 -0.29 6.16 15.98
C ARG A 128 -1.72 6.52 16.43
N GLU A 129 -2.06 7.79 16.52
CA GLU A 129 -3.39 8.25 16.93
C GLU A 129 -4.36 8.34 15.74
N ALA A 130 -3.85 8.68 14.56
CA ALA A 130 -4.60 8.81 13.33
C ALA A 130 -5.13 7.47 12.83
N VAL A 131 -4.35 6.38 12.93
CA VAL A 131 -4.76 5.05 12.47
C VAL A 131 -6.10 4.59 13.07
N PRO A 132 -6.27 4.48 14.41
CA PRO A 132 -7.54 4.04 14.99
C PRO A 132 -8.67 5.05 14.75
N ARG A 133 -8.37 6.35 14.64
CA ARG A 133 -9.35 7.40 14.34
C ARG A 133 -9.91 7.25 12.93
N GLU A 134 -9.04 7.12 11.93
CA GLU A 134 -9.44 6.93 10.54
C GLU A 134 -10.17 5.61 10.33
N LEU A 135 -9.72 4.54 10.97
CA LEU A 135 -10.42 3.25 10.93
C LEU A 135 -11.84 3.37 11.49
N ALA A 136 -12.00 3.98 12.67
CA ALA A 136 -13.32 4.20 13.28
C ALA A 136 -14.23 5.11 12.43
N ARG A 137 -13.66 6.13 11.76
CA ARG A 137 -14.39 7.01 10.84
C ARG A 137 -14.86 6.24 9.60
N ARG A 138 -13.95 5.51 8.95
CA ARG A 138 -14.19 4.74 7.71
C ARG A 138 -15.12 3.55 7.89
N LEU A 139 -15.19 2.99 9.10
CA LEU A 139 -16.22 2.01 9.47
C LEU A 139 -17.67 2.49 9.27
N ARG A 140 -17.90 3.81 9.25
CA ARG A 140 -19.22 4.41 9.03
C ARG A 140 -19.54 4.65 7.56
N CYS A 141 -18.57 4.50 6.67
CA CYS A 141 -18.75 4.71 5.23
C CYS A 141 -19.57 3.59 4.58
N LEU A 142 -20.15 3.92 3.43
CA LEU A 142 -20.75 2.93 2.53
C LEU A 142 -19.65 2.11 1.85
N ARG A 143 -19.92 0.85 1.55
CA ARG A 143 -18.94 -0.08 0.95
C ARG A 143 -18.28 0.48 -0.32
N ALA A 144 -19.07 1.06 -1.23
CA ALA A 144 -18.54 1.61 -2.49
C ALA A 144 -17.60 2.80 -2.26
N GLN A 145 -17.96 3.71 -1.35
CA GLN A 145 -17.10 4.84 -0.96
C GLN A 145 -15.81 4.35 -0.30
N GLU A 146 -15.94 3.36 0.58
CA GLU A 146 -14.81 2.81 1.30
C GLU A 146 -13.82 2.11 0.38
N LEU A 147 -14.31 1.35 -0.61
CA LEU A 147 -13.44 0.76 -1.62
C LEU A 147 -12.65 1.84 -2.37
N SER A 148 -13.31 2.92 -2.81
CA SER A 148 -12.62 4.04 -3.45
C SER A 148 -11.53 4.63 -2.56
N THR A 149 -11.87 4.91 -1.30
CA THR A 149 -10.92 5.47 -0.32
C THR A 149 -9.75 4.53 -0.07
N ALA A 150 -10.00 3.23 0.10
CA ALA A 150 -8.95 2.24 0.33
C ALA A 150 -8.02 2.11 -0.89
N MET A 151 -8.55 2.17 -2.11
CA MET A 151 -7.72 2.16 -3.32
C MET A 151 -6.89 3.44 -3.48
N ASP A 152 -7.39 4.60 -3.05
CA ASP A 152 -6.59 5.83 -3.02
C ASP A 152 -5.43 5.72 -2.03
N GLU A 153 -5.64 5.06 -0.88
CA GLU A 153 -4.56 4.75 0.07
C GLU A 153 -3.52 3.78 -0.52
N VAL A 154 -3.94 2.77 -1.27
CA VAL A 154 -3.01 1.88 -2.03
C VAL A 154 -2.15 2.69 -3.00
N LYS A 155 -2.74 3.62 -3.74
CA LYS A 155 -1.99 4.49 -4.68
C LYS A 155 -1.01 5.39 -3.93
N LYS A 156 -1.39 5.96 -2.79
CA LYS A 156 -0.46 6.74 -1.93
C LYS A 156 0.73 5.89 -1.47
N ILE A 157 0.49 4.65 -1.04
CA ILE A 157 1.55 3.71 -0.66
C ILE A 157 2.46 3.42 -1.85
N GLY A 158 1.88 3.09 -3.01
CA GLY A 158 2.63 2.82 -4.24
C GLY A 158 3.50 3.99 -4.68
N ARG A 159 2.97 5.23 -4.64
CA ARG A 159 3.72 6.46 -4.91
C ARG A 159 4.94 6.59 -3.99
N LEU A 160 4.74 6.41 -2.68
CA LEU A 160 5.84 6.52 -1.71
C LEU A 160 6.91 5.45 -1.93
N ARG A 161 6.52 4.22 -2.26
CA ARG A 161 7.46 3.14 -2.58
C ARG A 161 8.23 3.40 -3.88
N LEU A 162 7.57 3.90 -4.93
CA LEU A 162 8.24 4.30 -6.17
C LEU A 162 9.25 5.44 -5.92
N ALA A 163 8.87 6.41 -5.10
CA ALA A 163 9.75 7.52 -4.73
C ALA A 163 11.01 7.06 -4.01
N ASP A 164 10.87 6.13 -3.04
CA ASP A 164 12.00 5.54 -2.33
C ASP A 164 12.97 4.83 -3.29
N LEU A 165 12.44 4.09 -4.28
CA LEU A 165 13.24 3.37 -5.28
C LEU A 165 14.00 4.32 -6.21
N LEU A 166 13.36 5.42 -6.63
CA LEU A 166 14.00 6.39 -7.53
C LEU A 166 14.84 7.45 -6.79
N GLY A 167 14.73 7.54 -5.46
CA GLY A 167 15.45 8.52 -4.64
C GLY A 167 14.88 9.93 -4.80
N SER A 168 13.57 10.05 -5.03
CA SER A 168 12.89 11.35 -5.09
C SER A 168 12.41 11.74 -3.70
N ASP A 169 12.96 12.82 -3.15
CA ASP A 169 12.54 13.34 -1.84
C ASP A 169 11.09 13.84 -1.90
N PHE A 170 10.20 13.23 -1.10
CA PHE A 170 8.89 13.78 -0.82
C PHE A 170 8.97 14.71 0.39
N PRO A 171 8.51 15.96 0.30
CA PRO A 171 8.29 16.76 1.51
C PRO A 171 7.23 16.05 2.36
N LYS A 172 7.54 15.82 3.64
CA LYS A 172 6.53 15.43 4.63
C LYS A 172 5.49 16.55 4.71
N PRO A 173 4.18 16.24 4.78
CA PRO A 173 3.16 17.25 5.01
C PRO A 173 3.36 17.97 6.35
#